data_AF-A0A1V2QRN3-F1
#
_entry.id   AF-A0A1V2QRN3-F1
#
_cell.length_a   1.000
_cell.length_b   1.000
_cell.length_c   1.000
_cell.angle_alpha   90.00
_cell.angle_beta   90.00
_cell.angle_gamma   90.00
#
_symmetry.space_group_name_H-M   'P 1'
#
loop_
_entity.id
_entity.type
_entity.pdbx_description
1 polymer ?
#
loop_
_entity_poly.entity_id
_entity_poly.type
_entity_poly.pdbx_seq_one_letter_code
_entity_poly.pdbx_strand_id
1 'polypeptide(L)'
;MNTPDRLDFAWDTPESDLVALRGGPRDLRWYTYPDWLAARLSSRRMRCDLARPDGACRCYAPTTTWIGRTDKPDSEATTAMRARVWHYIPPTQWAHWGREYLTPDERTDHTGHTSVTEVAA
;
A
#
# COMPACT_ATOMS: atom_id res chain seq x y z
N MET A 1 -21.78 -23.72 -1.66
CA MET A 1 -21.58 -22.52 -0.82
C MET A 1 -20.11 -22.19 -0.89
N ASN A 2 -19.73 -21.15 -1.64
CA ASN A 2 -18.34 -20.67 -1.66
C ASN A 2 -18.07 -19.97 -0.34
N THR A 3 -17.21 -20.53 0.48
CA THR A 3 -16.59 -19.81 1.59
C THR A 3 -16.01 -18.52 0.99
N PRO A 4 -16.37 -17.31 1.47
CA PRO A 4 -15.71 -16.11 0.99
C PRO A 4 -14.21 -16.32 1.19
N ASP A 5 -13.45 -16.28 0.09
CA ASP A 5 -12.01 -16.43 0.08
C ASP A 5 -11.47 -15.57 1.22
N ARG A 6 -10.96 -16.22 2.27
CA ARG A 6 -10.47 -15.52 3.44
C ARG A 6 -9.25 -14.75 2.96
N LEU A 7 -9.40 -13.43 2.82
CA LEU A 7 -8.31 -12.55 2.42
C LEU A 7 -7.18 -12.66 3.45
N ASP A 8 -6.11 -13.33 3.06
CA ASP A 8 -4.87 -13.37 3.82
C ASP A 8 -4.01 -12.15 3.45
N PHE A 9 -3.42 -11.53 4.47
CA PHE A 9 -2.67 -10.29 4.35
C PHE A 9 -1.18 -10.50 4.59
N ALA A 10 -0.36 -9.82 3.79
CA ALA A 10 1.10 -9.83 3.89
C ALA A 10 1.59 -8.62 4.70
N TRP A 11 1.15 -8.52 5.95
CA TRP A 11 1.37 -7.34 6.80
C TRP A 11 2.85 -6.97 6.98
N ASP A 12 3.71 -7.98 7.10
CA ASP A 12 5.13 -7.78 7.39
C ASP A 12 6.02 -7.85 6.14
N THR A 13 5.48 -8.32 5.00
CA THR A 13 6.22 -8.46 3.73
C THR A 13 5.43 -7.88 2.54
N PRO A 14 5.10 -6.57 2.58
CA PRO A 14 4.30 -5.90 1.54
C PRO A 14 5.03 -5.68 0.20
N GLU A 15 6.35 -5.81 0.20
CA GLU A 15 7.24 -5.50 -0.92
C GLU A 15 6.88 -6.28 -2.20
N SER A 16 7.06 -5.61 -3.34
CA SER A 16 6.75 -6.12 -4.68
C SER A 16 7.35 -5.21 -5.75
N ASP A 17 7.46 -5.68 -6.99
CA ASP A 17 7.82 -4.80 -8.12
C ASP A 17 6.70 -3.79 -8.39
N LEU A 18 5.47 -4.30 -8.35
CA LEU A 18 4.26 -3.56 -8.65
C LEU A 18 3.21 -3.76 -7.55
N VAL A 19 2.33 -2.78 -7.41
CA VAL A 19 1.15 -2.82 -6.55
C VAL A 19 -0.08 -2.77 -7.44
N ALA A 20 -0.97 -3.74 -7.30
CA ALA A 20 -2.25 -3.76 -7.99
C ALA A 20 -3.39 -3.55 -7.01
N LEU A 21 -4.16 -2.47 -7.20
CA LEU A 21 -5.26 -2.13 -6.31
C LEU A 21 -6.53 -2.90 -6.67
N ARG A 22 -7.24 -3.35 -5.63
CA ARG A 22 -8.53 -4.03 -5.74
C ARG A 22 -9.57 -3.43 -4.79
N GLY A 23 -10.74 -3.13 -5.33
CA GLY A 23 -11.83 -2.48 -4.62
C GLY A 23 -11.56 -1.00 -4.33
N GLY A 24 -12.57 -0.33 -3.77
CA GLY A 24 -12.48 1.07 -3.34
C GLY A 24 -12.31 2.10 -4.47
N PRO A 25 -12.02 3.36 -4.12
CA PRO A 25 -12.00 4.48 -5.08
C PRO A 25 -10.88 4.44 -6.14
N ARG A 26 -9.88 3.58 -6.00
CA ARG A 26 -8.75 3.43 -6.93
C ARG A 26 -8.66 2.02 -7.52
N ASP A 27 -9.80 1.32 -7.63
CA ASP A 27 -9.83 -0.04 -8.16
C ASP A 27 -9.15 -0.15 -9.54
N LEU A 28 -8.55 -1.32 -9.79
CA LEU A 28 -7.81 -1.67 -11.01
C LEU A 28 -6.59 -0.79 -11.35
N ARG A 29 -6.17 0.09 -10.46
CA ARG A 29 -4.95 0.89 -10.64
C ARG A 29 -3.69 0.11 -10.27
N TRP A 30 -2.60 0.48 -10.94
CA TRP A 30 -1.28 -0.13 -10.74
C TRP A 30 -0.26 0.95 -10.44
N TYR A 31 0.71 0.61 -9.60
CA TYR A 31 1.82 1.48 -9.20
C TYR A 31 3.10 0.66 -9.13
N THR A 32 4.26 1.30 -9.23
CA THR A 32 5.48 0.72 -8.65
C THR A 32 5.36 0.75 -7.12
N TYR A 33 6.03 -0.15 -6.41
CA TYR A 33 5.99 -0.13 -4.95
C TYR A 33 6.50 1.21 -4.35
N PRO A 34 7.60 1.82 -4.83
CA PRO A 34 8.04 3.14 -4.36
C PRO A 34 7.02 4.26 -4.59
N ASP A 35 6.41 4.33 -5.78
CA ASP A 35 5.40 5.36 -6.08
C ASP A 35 4.15 5.19 -5.20
N TRP A 36 3.82 3.94 -4.89
CA TRP A 36 2.71 3.62 -4.01
C TRP A 36 2.94 4.11 -2.58
N LEU A 37 4.13 3.89 -2.03
CA LEU A 37 4.51 4.44 -0.71
C LEU A 37 4.48 5.97 -0.71
N ALA A 38 5.01 6.60 -1.77
CA ALA A 38 5.00 8.06 -1.90
C ALA A 38 3.57 8.64 -1.95
N ALA A 39 2.65 7.98 -2.66
CA ALA A 39 1.25 8.40 -2.71
C ALA A 39 0.57 8.32 -1.33
N ARG A 40 0.84 7.26 -0.57
CA ARG A 40 0.31 7.09 0.80
C ARG A 40 0.90 8.10 1.77
N LEU A 41 2.20 8.38 1.69
CA LEU A 41 2.85 9.41 2.49
C LEU A 41 2.27 10.81 2.18
N SER A 42 2.10 11.14 0.90
CA SER A 42 1.53 12.41 0.46
C SER A 42 0.10 12.60 0.96
N SER A 43 -0.71 11.55 0.89
CA SER A 43 -2.06 11.49 1.45
C SER A 43 -2.12 11.85 2.93
N ARG A 44 -1.19 11.30 3.74
CA ARG A 44 -1.07 11.62 5.18
C ARG A 44 -0.64 13.07 5.41
N ARG A 45 0.42 13.52 4.73
CA ARG A 45 0.97 14.87 4.88
C ARG A 45 -0.06 15.95 4.56
N MET A 46 -0.84 15.75 3.49
CA MET A 46 -1.89 16.68 3.08
C MET A 46 -3.20 16.49 3.85
N ARG A 47 -3.29 15.49 4.75
CA ARG A 47 -4.51 15.15 5.50
C ARG A 47 -5.73 14.98 4.59
N CYS A 48 -5.52 14.34 3.43
CA CYS A 48 -6.57 14.15 2.44
C CYS A 48 -7.75 13.36 3.02
N ASP A 49 -8.98 13.77 2.71
CA ASP A 49 -10.20 13.05 3.10
C ASP A 49 -10.18 11.61 2.56
N LEU A 50 -10.36 10.63 3.45
CA LEU A 50 -10.35 9.19 3.15
C LEU A 50 -11.45 8.75 2.17
N ALA A 51 -12.53 9.53 2.04
CA ALA A 51 -13.58 9.27 1.06
C ALA A 51 -13.14 9.63 -0.38
N ARG A 52 -12.10 10.48 -0.53
CA ARG A 52 -11.58 10.90 -1.84
C ARG A 52 -10.49 9.93 -2.33
N PRO A 53 -10.30 9.79 -3.66
CA PRO A 53 -9.28 8.89 -4.21
C PRO A 53 -7.87 9.10 -3.62
N ASP A 54 -7.46 10.33 -3.33
CA ASP A 54 -6.13 10.62 -2.79
C ASP A 54 -6.00 10.26 -1.31
N GLY A 55 -7.07 10.42 -0.53
CA GLY A 55 -7.13 9.94 0.85
C GLY A 55 -7.20 8.42 0.94
N ALA A 56 -7.97 7.81 0.03
CA ALA A 56 -8.26 6.39 0.00
C ALA A 56 -7.02 5.50 -0.19
N CYS A 57 -5.89 6.04 -0.65
CA CYS A 57 -4.63 5.29 -0.75
C CYS A 57 -4.24 4.61 0.58
N ARG A 58 -4.59 5.24 1.69
CA ARG A 58 -4.30 4.76 3.06
C ARG A 58 -5.20 3.60 3.50
N CYS A 59 -6.31 3.40 2.80
CA CYS A 59 -7.28 2.33 3.02
C CYS A 59 -6.90 1.01 2.38
N TYR A 60 -5.78 0.91 1.67
CA TYR A 60 -5.39 -0.36 1.08
C TYR A 60 -4.37 -1.11 1.96
N ALA A 61 -4.50 -2.43 1.98
CA ALA A 61 -3.59 -3.34 2.66
C ALA A 61 -3.07 -4.45 1.72
N PRO A 62 -1.80 -4.88 1.89
CA PRO A 62 -1.17 -5.89 1.07
C PRO A 62 -1.77 -7.27 1.33
N THR A 63 -2.19 -7.96 0.29
CA THR A 63 -2.64 -9.36 0.37
C THR A 63 -1.48 -10.32 0.07
N THR A 64 -1.66 -11.60 0.38
CA THR A 64 -0.75 -12.68 -0.05
C THR A 64 -0.88 -13.01 -1.55
N THR A 65 -1.88 -12.42 -2.24
CA THR A 65 -2.18 -12.67 -3.65
C THR A 65 -1.25 -11.88 -4.58
N TRP A 66 -0.83 -12.53 -5.66
CA TRP A 66 0.01 -11.96 -6.71
C TRP A 66 -0.68 -12.04 -8.07
N ILE A 67 -0.47 -11.03 -8.92
CA ILE A 67 -0.90 -11.03 -10.31
C ILE A 67 0.24 -10.60 -11.24
N GLY A 68 0.29 -11.17 -12.44
CA GLY A 68 1.24 -10.77 -13.48
C GLY A 68 0.69 -9.59 -14.29
N ARG A 69 1.58 -8.70 -14.72
CA ARG A 69 1.26 -7.65 -15.68
C ARG A 69 1.46 -8.19 -17.11
N THR A 70 0.38 -8.49 -17.84
CA THR A 70 0.42 -9.15 -19.16
C THR A 70 0.26 -8.19 -20.35
N ASP A 71 0.17 -6.88 -20.14
CA ASP A 71 -0.03 -5.86 -21.19
C ASP A 71 1.26 -5.44 -21.93
N LYS A 72 2.41 -6.08 -21.65
CA LYS A 72 3.61 -5.91 -22.47
C LYS A 72 3.74 -7.06 -23.47
N PRO A 73 3.81 -6.79 -24.79
CA PRO A 73 4.03 -7.83 -25.79
C PRO A 73 5.40 -8.50 -25.57
N ASP A 74 5.44 -9.83 -25.75
CA ASP A 74 6.55 -10.79 -25.53
C ASP A 74 7.88 -10.50 -26.27
N SER A 75 8.08 -9.31 -26.85
CA SER A 75 9.24 -9.04 -27.72
C SER A 75 10.53 -8.71 -26.98
N GLU A 76 10.50 -8.53 -25.67
CA GLU A 76 11.72 -8.51 -24.86
C GLU A 76 11.44 -9.31 -23.59
N ALA A 77 12.38 -10.17 -23.20
CA ALA A 77 12.39 -10.86 -21.92
C ALA A 77 12.59 -9.86 -20.75
N THR A 78 11.78 -8.79 -20.70
CA THR A 78 11.71 -7.88 -19.57
C THR A 78 11.04 -8.67 -18.46
N THR A 79 11.85 -9.13 -17.51
CA THR A 79 11.48 -9.81 -16.26
C THR A 79 10.02 -9.58 -15.90
N ALA A 80 9.20 -10.62 -15.95
CA ALA A 80 7.77 -10.54 -15.69
C ALA A 80 7.53 -9.85 -14.33
N MET A 81 7.19 -8.55 -14.35
CA MET A 81 6.99 -7.78 -13.13
C MET A 81 5.75 -8.33 -12.43
N ARG A 82 5.90 -8.73 -11.17
CA ARG A 82 4.80 -9.30 -10.38
C ARG A 82 4.22 -8.22 -9.50
N ALA A 83 2.90 -8.04 -9.60
CA ALA A 83 2.18 -7.15 -8.71
C ALA A 83 1.63 -7.89 -7.50
N ARG A 84 1.87 -7.37 -6.30
CA ARG A 84 1.11 -7.79 -5.13
C ARG A 84 -0.25 -7.09 -5.15
N VAL A 85 -1.31 -7.84 -4.89
CA VAL A 85 -2.66 -7.26 -4.78
C VAL A 85 -2.79 -6.55 -3.45
N TRP A 86 -3.24 -5.31 -3.49
CA TRP A 86 -3.58 -4.50 -2.33
C TRP A 86 -5.09 -4.28 -2.31
N HIS A 87 -5.74 -4.72 -1.23
CA HIS A 87 -7.19 -4.69 -1.11
C HIS A 87 -7.66 -3.49 -0.31
N TYR A 88 -8.73 -2.84 -0.77
CA TYR A 88 -9.35 -1.74 -0.06
C TYR A 88 -10.06 -2.25 1.20
N ILE A 89 -9.74 -1.62 2.32
CA ILE A 89 -10.37 -1.83 3.62
C ILE A 89 -10.96 -0.50 4.08
N PRO A 90 -12.30 -0.37 4.16
CA PRO A 90 -12.93 0.87 4.55
C PRO A 90 -12.53 1.28 5.98
N PRO A 91 -12.43 2.59 6.28
CA PRO A 91 -12.05 3.08 7.61
C PRO A 91 -12.91 2.53 8.76
N THR A 92 -14.18 2.21 8.50
CA THR A 92 -15.09 1.58 9.48
C THR A 92 -14.58 0.23 9.96
N GLN A 93 -13.86 -0.52 9.15
CA GLN A 93 -13.27 -1.81 9.53
C GLN A 93 -11.94 -1.65 10.28
N TRP A 94 -11.28 -0.49 10.20
CA TRP A 94 -10.05 -0.22 10.97
C TRP A 94 -10.30 -0.15 12.48
N ALA A 95 -11.55 0.04 12.92
CA ALA A 95 -11.89 0.05 14.35
C ALA A 95 -11.42 -1.23 15.06
N HIS A 96 -11.33 -2.35 14.36
CA HIS A 96 -10.78 -3.60 14.88
C HIS A 96 -9.26 -3.58 15.10
N TRP A 97 -8.54 -2.67 14.42
CA TRP A 97 -7.07 -2.56 14.46
C TRP A 97 -6.59 -1.24 15.09
N GLY A 98 -7.51 -0.34 15.41
CA GLY A 98 -7.27 0.98 16.01
C GLY A 98 -6.75 2.05 15.04
N ARG A 99 -6.14 1.68 13.92
CA ARG A 99 -5.58 2.62 12.93
C ARG A 99 -5.44 2.00 11.53
N GLU A 100 -5.13 2.84 10.55
CA GLU A 100 -4.71 2.39 9.21
C GLU A 100 -3.45 1.53 9.28
N TYR A 101 -3.33 0.58 8.36
CA TYR A 101 -2.11 -0.19 8.19
C TYR A 101 -0.97 0.72 7.69
N LEU A 102 0.21 0.55 8.29
CA LEU A 102 1.49 1.13 7.84
C LEU A 102 2.46 0.00 7.50
N THR A 103 3.09 0.06 6.32
CA THR A 103 4.18 -0.87 5.95
C THR A 103 5.39 -0.71 6.88
N PRO A 104 6.30 -1.70 6.93
CA PRO A 104 7.58 -1.54 7.61
C PRO A 104 8.36 -0.29 7.13
N ASP A 105 8.35 -0.02 5.82
CA ASP A 105 8.97 1.17 5.23
C ASP A 105 8.34 2.47 5.77
N GLU A 106 7.00 2.55 5.79
CA GLU A 106 6.26 3.73 6.24
C GLU A 106 6.48 4.03 7.74
N ARG A 107 6.73 2.99 8.55
CA ARG A 107 7.02 3.15 9.99
C ARG A 107 8.41 3.75 10.22
N THR A 108 9.38 3.33 9.42
CA THR A 108 10.78 3.77 9.54
C THR A 108 10.92 5.25 9.20
N ASP A 109 10.19 5.72 8.19
CA ASP A 109 10.14 7.14 7.81
C ASP A 109 9.45 8.04 8.86
N HIS A 110 8.59 7.48 9.72
CA HIS A 110 7.90 8.25 10.75
C HIS A 110 8.79 8.57 11.97
N THR A 111 9.88 7.83 12.15
CA THR A 111 10.86 8.03 13.24
C THR A 111 12.00 9.00 12.90
N GLY A 112 12.05 9.52 11.67
CA GLY A 112 13.13 10.37 11.16
C GLY A 112 13.02 11.87 11.49
N HIS A 113 12.75 12.27 12.74
CA HIS A 113 13.12 13.60 13.26
C HIS A 113 12.98 13.67 14.78
N THR A 114 14.03 13.33 15.54
CA THR A 114 14.49 14.03 16.76
C THR A 114 15.82 13.39 17.18
N SER A 115 16.91 13.81 16.55
CA SER A 115 18.19 13.87 17.26
C SER A 115 18.43 15.34 17.53
N VAL A 116 17.98 15.80 18.69
CA VAL A 116 18.47 17.06 19.24
C VAL A 116 19.94 16.81 19.53
N THR A 117 20.83 17.38 18.72
CA THR A 117 22.22 17.53 19.13
C THR A 117 22.23 18.61 20.21
N GLU A 118 22.02 18.17 21.45
CA GLU A 118 22.53 18.89 22.61
C GLU A 118 24.05 18.82 22.54
N VAL A 119 24.69 19.90 22.09
CA VAL A 119 26.08 20.18 22.46
C VAL A 119 26.06 21.39 23.38
N ALA A 120 26.19 21.05 24.65
CA ALA A 120 26.48 21.97 25.73
C ALA A 120 27.93 22.49 25.61
N ALA A 121 28.10 23.69 26.19
CA ALA A 121 29.34 24.42 26.52
C ALA A 121 30.05 25.19 25.40
#